data_AF-A0A2M9CZV0-F1
#
_entry.id   AF-A0A2M9CZV0-F1
#
_cell.length_a   1.000
_cell.length_b   1.000
_cell.length_c   1.000
_cell.angle_alpha   90.00
_cell.angle_beta   90.00
_cell.angle_gamma   90.00
#
_symmetry.space_group_name_H-M   'P 1'
#
loop_
_entity.id
_entity.type
_entity.pdbx_description
1 polymer ?
#
loop_
_entity_poly.entity_id
_entity_poly.type
_entity_poly.pdbx_seq_one_letter_code
_entity_poly.pdbx_strand_id
1 'polypeptide(L)'
;MARDHARIRLDIWTDDDWRELSSGAQWLYMRLLSDGTTSFAGVADWRPARIAAATADLTARDVEMYAVELEDGRFILPDRDSEEVMVRSFVKHDGLMRSPNVAAAFVKAHAAIASRVLRAVVVDQVTRLQEAQPDLKGWTRSEVQRVLSKRSMTFEEGLAALPANPSRNPSGKGSGNPFGIPSIILPDPASNPSGRGSVNPSVTPAPTPTPSPSPSSSAGTSSDQGLEKRVG
;
A
#
# COMPACT_ATOMS: atom_id res chain seq x y z
N MET A 1 23.16 0.97 5.81
CA MET A 1 22.66 0.63 4.47
C MET A 1 21.19 1.01 4.43
N ALA A 2 20.80 1.87 3.49
CA ALA A 2 19.41 2.13 3.21
C ALA A 2 18.84 0.96 2.39
N ARG A 3 17.60 0.58 2.68
CA ARG A 3 16.84 -0.41 1.90
C ARG A 3 16.44 0.25 0.57
N ASP A 4 16.81 -0.35 -0.55
CA ASP A 4 16.57 0.20 -1.89
C ASP A 4 15.31 -0.39 -2.57
N HIS A 5 14.89 -1.59 -2.15
CA HIS A 5 13.69 -2.24 -2.66
C HIS A 5 12.90 -2.91 -1.54
N ALA A 6 11.59 -3.03 -1.75
CA ALA A 6 10.72 -3.86 -0.93
C ALA A 6 10.60 -5.28 -1.47
N ARG A 7 10.55 -6.25 -0.57
CA ARG A 7 10.27 -7.65 -0.93
C ARG A 7 8.77 -7.89 -0.86
N ILE A 8 8.15 -8.06 -2.02
CA ILE A 8 6.75 -8.46 -2.13
C ILE A 8 6.74 -9.94 -2.50
N ARG A 9 6.05 -10.76 -1.71
CA ARG A 9 5.92 -12.18 -2.00
C ARG A 9 4.85 -12.39 -3.07
N LEU A 10 5.10 -13.33 -3.98
CA LEU A 10 4.16 -13.63 -5.07
C LEU A 10 2.90 -14.35 -4.58
N ASP A 11 3.00 -15.08 -3.46
CA ASP A 11 1.88 -15.82 -2.87
C ASP A 11 0.85 -14.92 -2.17
N ILE A 12 1.12 -13.61 -2.04
CA ILE A 12 0.14 -12.67 -1.50
C ILE A 12 -1.15 -12.66 -2.32
N TRP A 13 -1.08 -12.92 -3.62
CA TRP A 13 -2.25 -12.97 -4.51
C TRP A 13 -3.09 -14.24 -4.36
N THR A 14 -2.57 -15.24 -3.64
CA THR A 14 -3.27 -16.49 -3.33
C THR A 14 -3.67 -16.59 -1.86
N ASP A 15 -3.33 -15.59 -1.05
CA ASP A 15 -3.68 -15.51 0.37
C ASP A 15 -5.14 -15.06 0.50
N ASP A 16 -5.95 -15.82 1.24
CA ASP A 16 -7.39 -15.57 1.34
C ASP A 16 -7.68 -14.29 2.15
N ASP A 17 -6.96 -14.06 3.27
CA ASP A 17 -7.11 -12.83 4.07
C ASP A 17 -6.78 -11.58 3.23
N TRP A 18 -5.78 -11.68 2.34
CA TRP A 18 -5.43 -10.59 1.42
C TRP A 18 -6.52 -10.32 0.38
N ARG A 19 -7.11 -11.38 -0.18
CA ARG A 19 -8.12 -11.29 -1.23
C ARG A 19 -9.45 -10.75 -0.74
N GLU A 20 -9.70 -10.80 0.57
CA GLU A 20 -10.85 -10.19 1.22
C GLU A 20 -10.74 -8.66 1.37
N LEU A 21 -9.52 -8.10 1.30
CA LEU A 21 -9.30 -6.65 1.41
C LEU A 21 -9.83 -5.89 0.19
N SER A 22 -10.33 -4.67 0.42
CA SER A 22 -10.60 -3.73 -0.66
C SER A 22 -9.31 -3.33 -1.39
N SER A 23 -9.45 -2.86 -2.64
CA SER A 23 -8.31 -2.35 -3.41
C SER A 23 -7.59 -1.18 -2.71
N GLY A 24 -8.32 -0.34 -1.97
CA GLY A 24 -7.77 0.75 -1.17
C GLY A 24 -6.90 0.26 -0.01
N ALA A 25 -7.38 -0.75 0.73
CA ALA A 25 -6.62 -1.42 1.79
C ALA A 25 -5.37 -2.13 1.23
N GLN A 26 -5.50 -2.87 0.13
CA GLN A 26 -4.37 -3.50 -0.55
C GLN A 26 -3.32 -2.46 -1.00
N TRP A 27 -3.77 -1.36 -1.60
CA TRP A 27 -2.90 -0.25 -1.99
C TRP A 27 -2.15 0.33 -0.79
N LEU A 28 -2.87 0.63 0.30
CA LEU A 28 -2.27 1.21 1.51
C LEU A 28 -1.19 0.28 2.10
N TYR A 29 -1.49 -1.02 2.20
CA TYR A 29 -0.51 -1.98 2.68
C TYR A 29 0.75 -2.03 1.80
N MET A 30 0.60 -2.10 0.47
CA MET A 30 1.74 -2.11 -0.46
C MET A 30 2.55 -0.81 -0.37
N ARG A 31 1.84 0.33 -0.22
CA ARG A 31 2.44 1.65 -0.05
C ARG A 31 3.24 1.75 1.24
N LEU A 32 2.78 1.17 2.35
CA LEU A 32 3.53 1.12 3.62
C LEU A 32 4.73 0.19 3.53
N LEU A 33 4.56 -1.00 2.95
CA LEU A 33 5.64 -1.99 2.80
C LEU A 33 6.81 -1.47 1.96
N SER A 34 6.51 -0.59 1.00
CA SER A 34 7.48 0.04 0.09
C SER A 34 7.91 1.46 0.49
N ASP A 35 7.42 1.99 1.62
CA ASP A 35 7.82 3.32 2.08
C ASP A 35 9.31 3.35 2.48
N GLY A 36 10.00 4.44 2.13
CA GLY A 36 11.42 4.64 2.46
C GLY A 36 11.71 4.83 3.96
N THR A 37 10.68 5.11 4.76
CA THR A 37 10.76 5.22 6.23
C THR A 37 10.62 3.86 6.91
N THR A 38 10.18 2.82 6.20
CA THR A 38 10.00 1.48 6.76
C THR A 38 11.33 0.90 7.21
N SER A 39 11.47 0.79 8.53
CA SER A 39 12.69 0.36 9.20
C SER A 39 12.88 -1.17 9.14
N PHE A 40 14.07 -1.64 9.51
CA PHE A 40 14.34 -3.08 9.66
C PHE A 40 13.53 -3.77 10.77
N ALA A 41 12.79 -3.02 11.59
CA ALA A 41 11.83 -3.54 12.55
C ALA A 41 10.40 -3.64 11.99
N GLY A 42 10.19 -3.29 10.71
CA GLY A 42 8.86 -3.28 10.08
C GLY A 42 7.96 -2.14 10.56
N VAL A 43 8.55 -1.07 11.10
CA VAL A 43 7.84 0.13 11.55
C VAL A 43 8.15 1.28 10.61
N ALA A 44 7.11 2.01 10.21
CA ALA A 44 7.15 3.17 9.30
C ALA A 44 6.43 4.38 9.91
N ASP A 45 6.58 5.56 9.28
CA ASP A 45 5.87 6.77 9.68
C ASP A 45 4.35 6.64 9.39
N TRP A 46 3.50 6.89 10.39
CA TRP A 46 2.05 7.01 10.23
C TRP A 46 1.64 8.48 10.06
N ARG A 47 1.69 8.96 8.81
CA ARG A 47 1.29 10.32 8.45
C ARG A 47 0.26 10.29 7.33
N PRO A 48 -1.04 10.11 7.64
CA PRO A 48 -2.09 9.88 6.64
C PRO A 48 -2.12 10.91 5.51
N ALA A 49 -1.95 12.20 5.82
CA ALA A 49 -1.88 13.25 4.80
C ALA A 49 -0.67 13.11 3.86
N ARG A 50 0.49 12.72 4.39
CA ARG A 50 1.71 12.48 3.59
C ARG A 50 1.61 11.20 2.78
N ILE A 51 0.95 10.17 3.31
CA ILE A 51 0.68 8.91 2.60
C ILE A 51 -0.26 9.18 1.42
N ALA A 52 -1.35 9.92 1.66
CA ALA A 52 -2.34 10.29 0.66
C ALA A 52 -1.74 11.13 -0.49
N ALA A 53 -0.78 12.01 -0.18
CA ALA A 53 -0.06 12.82 -1.18
C ALA A 53 0.74 12.00 -2.22
N ALA A 54 0.83 10.67 -2.07
CA ALA A 54 1.38 9.78 -3.09
C ALA A 54 0.38 9.46 -4.23
N THR A 55 -0.87 9.89 -4.12
CA THR A 55 -1.88 9.78 -5.19
C THR A 55 -2.53 11.14 -5.47
N ALA A 56 -3.22 11.23 -6.60
CA ALA A 56 -3.87 12.48 -7.02
C ALA A 56 -5.24 12.72 -6.35
N ASP A 57 -5.83 11.67 -5.78
CA ASP A 57 -7.25 11.58 -5.45
C ASP A 57 -7.53 11.21 -3.99
N LEU A 58 -6.56 10.60 -3.29
CA LEU A 58 -6.77 10.18 -1.92
C LEU A 58 -6.57 11.34 -0.95
N THR A 59 -7.34 11.28 0.13
CA THR A 59 -7.24 12.18 1.27
C THR A 59 -6.70 11.44 2.50
N ALA A 60 -6.31 12.18 3.54
CA ALA A 60 -5.96 11.60 4.83
C ALA A 60 -7.10 10.74 5.42
N ARG A 61 -8.36 11.12 5.16
CA ARG A 61 -9.53 10.36 5.59
C ARG A 61 -9.62 9.01 4.87
N ASP A 62 -9.30 8.95 3.59
CA ASP A 62 -9.31 7.69 2.83
C ASP A 62 -8.24 6.73 3.36
N VAL A 63 -7.05 7.24 3.67
CA VAL A 63 -5.98 6.45 4.30
C VAL A 63 -6.44 5.87 5.65
N GLU A 64 -7.05 6.68 6.51
CA GLU A 64 -7.58 6.20 7.79
C GLU A 64 -8.75 5.22 7.63
N MET A 65 -9.57 5.37 6.58
CA MET A 65 -10.65 4.43 6.27
C MET A 65 -10.09 3.07 5.81
N TYR A 66 -9.12 3.07 4.89
CA TYR A 66 -8.44 1.84 4.46
C TYR A 66 -7.66 1.17 5.58
N ALA A 67 -7.16 1.95 6.55
CA ALA A 67 -6.48 1.44 7.73
C ALA A 67 -7.40 0.56 8.59
N VAL A 68 -8.71 0.87 8.67
CA VAL A 68 -9.67 0.07 9.45
C VAL A 68 -9.67 -1.38 8.98
N GLU A 69 -9.77 -1.61 7.67
CA GLU A 69 -9.76 -2.97 7.10
C GLU A 69 -8.44 -3.71 7.37
N LEU A 70 -7.31 -3.00 7.26
CA LEU A 70 -5.99 -3.58 7.53
C LEU A 70 -5.75 -3.87 9.02
N GLU A 71 -6.30 -3.06 9.92
CA GLU A 71 -6.30 -3.29 11.37
C GLU A 71 -7.14 -4.53 11.71
N ASP A 72 -8.35 -4.64 11.14
CA ASP A 72 -9.27 -5.77 11.36
C ASP A 72 -8.69 -7.09 10.80
N GLY A 73 -8.07 -7.02 9.61
CA GLY A 73 -7.33 -8.14 8.99
C GLY A 73 -5.94 -8.39 9.59
N ARG A 74 -5.54 -7.64 10.62
CA ARG A 74 -4.25 -7.80 11.33
C ARG A 74 -3.03 -7.65 10.42
N PHE A 75 -3.13 -6.86 9.37
CA PHE A 75 -2.02 -6.57 8.44
C PHE A 75 -1.10 -5.48 9.00
N ILE A 76 -1.69 -4.47 9.65
CA ILE A 76 -0.96 -3.33 10.23
C ILE A 76 -1.45 -3.01 11.64
N LEU A 77 -0.59 -2.34 12.41
CA LEU A 77 -0.92 -1.79 13.73
C LEU A 77 -0.44 -0.34 13.82
N PRO A 78 -1.32 0.66 13.60
CA PRO A 78 -0.99 2.07 13.71
C PRO A 78 -1.05 2.55 15.16
N ASP A 79 0.01 3.19 15.63
CA ASP A 79 0.02 4.03 16.83
C ASP A 79 -0.03 5.50 16.41
N ARG A 80 -1.23 6.06 16.46
CA ARG A 80 -1.52 7.42 16.00
C ARG A 80 -0.90 8.48 16.90
N ASP A 81 -0.69 8.19 18.18
CA ASP A 81 -0.11 9.13 19.14
C ASP A 81 1.40 9.31 18.90
N SER A 82 2.08 8.23 18.50
CA SER A 82 3.51 8.28 18.15
C SER A 82 3.77 8.57 16.67
N GLU A 83 2.74 8.68 15.84
CA GLU A 83 2.84 8.74 14.37
C GLU A 83 3.65 7.57 13.78
N GLU A 84 3.44 6.33 14.28
CA GLU A 84 4.14 5.14 13.79
C GLU A 84 3.16 4.04 13.39
N VAL A 85 3.53 3.18 12.43
CA VAL A 85 2.74 2.00 12.07
C VAL A 85 3.63 0.78 11.92
N MET A 86 3.24 -0.35 12.52
CA MET A 86 3.90 -1.64 12.32
C MET A 86 3.21 -2.40 11.18
N VAL A 87 4.01 -2.97 10.27
CA VAL A 87 3.57 -3.90 9.22
C VAL A 87 3.89 -5.32 9.66
N ARG A 88 2.87 -6.13 9.98
CA ARG A 88 3.03 -7.43 10.67
C ARG A 88 3.92 -8.42 9.92
N SER A 89 3.72 -8.54 8.61
CA SER A 89 4.41 -9.51 7.75
C SER A 89 5.91 -9.27 7.61
N PHE A 90 6.38 -8.05 7.92
CA PHE A 90 7.75 -7.63 7.68
C PHE A 90 8.75 -8.48 8.46
N VAL A 91 8.53 -8.64 9.77
CA VAL A 91 9.42 -9.38 10.67
C VAL A 91 9.61 -10.82 10.19
N LYS A 92 8.52 -11.46 9.74
CA LYS A 92 8.54 -12.86 9.29
C LYS A 92 9.22 -13.04 7.93
N HIS A 93 9.04 -12.11 7.00
CA HIS A 93 9.32 -12.36 5.59
C HIS A 93 10.49 -11.58 5.00
N ASP A 94 10.91 -10.48 5.62
CA ASP A 94 11.93 -9.60 5.03
C ASP A 94 13.37 -10.14 5.19
N GLY A 95 13.53 -11.42 5.53
CA GLY A 95 14.84 -12.05 5.73
C GLY A 95 15.53 -11.57 7.00
N LEU A 96 14.76 -11.12 7.98
CA LEU A 96 15.24 -10.78 9.31
C LEU A 96 16.03 -11.96 9.89
N MET A 97 17.11 -11.67 10.61
CA MET A 97 18.04 -12.65 11.19
C MET A 97 18.81 -13.57 10.23
N ARG A 98 18.64 -13.49 8.89
CA ARG A 98 19.44 -14.29 7.93
C ARG A 98 20.94 -14.05 8.05
N SER A 99 21.35 -12.85 8.44
CA SER A 99 22.75 -12.51 8.70
C SER A 99 22.91 -11.66 9.97
N PRO A 100 24.08 -11.72 10.64
CA PRO A 100 24.36 -10.89 11.80
C PRO A 100 24.32 -9.38 11.52
N ASN A 101 24.56 -8.95 10.28
CA ASN A 101 24.50 -7.53 9.90
C ASN A 101 23.06 -7.01 9.84
N VAL A 102 22.14 -7.81 9.26
CA VAL A 102 20.71 -7.48 9.25
C VAL A 102 20.15 -7.49 10.67
N ALA A 103 20.57 -8.45 11.51
CA ALA A 103 20.20 -8.50 12.92
C ALA A 103 20.63 -7.23 13.68
N ALA A 104 21.85 -6.71 13.43
CA ALA A 104 22.30 -5.46 14.04
C ALA A 104 21.47 -4.24 13.58
N ALA A 105 21.11 -4.19 12.29
CA ALA A 105 20.24 -3.14 11.76
C ALA A 105 18.84 -3.18 12.41
N PHE A 106 18.31 -4.38 12.64
CA PHE A 106 17.08 -4.57 13.40
C PHE A 106 17.18 -4.09 14.85
N VAL A 107 18.25 -4.43 15.58
CA VAL A 107 18.43 -3.96 16.97
C VAL A 107 18.42 -2.43 17.03
N LYS A 108 19.10 -1.77 16.08
CA LYS A 108 19.07 -0.31 15.97
C LYS A 108 17.67 0.22 15.65
N ALA A 109 16.97 -0.40 14.70
CA ALA A 109 15.60 -0.02 14.34
C ALA A 109 14.63 -0.19 15.52
N HIS A 110 14.69 -1.31 16.24
CA HIS A 110 13.88 -1.59 17.43
C HIS A 110 14.08 -0.54 18.52
N ALA A 111 15.32 -0.09 18.72
CA ALA A 111 15.64 0.94 19.69
C ALA A 111 15.05 2.32 19.31
N ALA A 112 14.87 2.57 18.02
CA ALA A 112 14.36 3.84 17.49
C ALA A 112 12.83 3.97 17.51
N ILE A 113 12.08 2.86 17.65
CA ILE A 113 10.60 2.88 17.71
C ILE A 113 10.15 3.73 18.90
N ALA A 114 9.40 4.80 18.68
CA ALA A 114 8.90 5.67 19.74
C ALA A 114 7.78 5.00 20.56
N SER A 115 6.85 4.32 19.89
CA SER A 115 5.72 3.61 20.48
C SER A 115 6.19 2.49 21.40
N ARG A 116 5.76 2.55 22.66
CA ARG A 116 6.01 1.48 23.63
C ARG A 116 5.23 0.20 23.28
N VAL A 117 4.06 0.35 22.67
CA VAL A 117 3.20 -0.77 22.27
C VAL A 117 3.80 -1.47 21.06
N LEU A 118 4.09 -0.76 19.97
CA LEU A 118 4.69 -1.37 18.78
C LEU A 118 6.03 -2.03 19.10
N ARG A 119 6.83 -1.42 19.97
CA ARG A 119 8.11 -2.00 20.42
C ARG A 119 7.92 -3.35 21.11
N ALA A 120 6.87 -3.53 21.91
CA ALA A 120 6.56 -4.79 22.58
C ALA A 120 5.97 -5.82 21.61
N VAL A 121 5.15 -5.39 20.66
CA VAL A 121 4.61 -6.27 19.61
C VAL A 121 5.70 -6.80 18.68
N VAL A 122 6.67 -5.96 18.31
CA VAL A 122 7.83 -6.40 17.54
C VAL A 122 8.64 -7.47 18.30
N VAL A 123 8.75 -7.39 19.63
CA VAL A 123 9.41 -8.45 20.44
C VAL A 123 8.66 -9.78 20.29
N ASP A 124 7.33 -9.79 20.41
CA ASP A 124 6.52 -11.00 20.21
C ASP A 124 6.74 -11.61 18.82
N GLN A 125 6.70 -10.80 17.77
CA GLN A 125 6.90 -11.27 16.40
C GLN A 125 8.28 -11.90 16.18
N VAL A 126 9.33 -11.31 16.79
CA VAL A 126 10.70 -11.82 16.66
C VAL A 126 10.91 -13.07 17.50
N THR A 127 10.28 -13.16 18.67
CA THR A 127 10.27 -14.39 19.48
C THR A 127 9.64 -15.55 18.70
N ARG A 128 8.47 -15.33 18.08
CA ARG A 128 7.83 -16.33 17.20
C ARG A 128 8.71 -16.70 16.00
N LEU A 129 9.44 -15.74 15.44
CA LEU A 129 10.39 -16.01 14.36
C LEU A 129 11.54 -16.90 14.84
N GLN A 130 12.05 -16.69 16.06
CA GLN A 130 13.10 -17.52 16.65
C GLN A 130 12.61 -18.95 16.87
N GLU A 131 11.40 -19.12 17.37
CA GLU A 131 10.77 -20.43 17.54
C GLU A 131 10.58 -21.16 16.20
N ALA A 132 10.14 -20.43 15.17
CA ALA A 132 9.89 -21.01 13.85
C ALA A 132 11.17 -21.27 13.04
N GLN A 133 12.24 -20.50 13.26
CA GLN A 133 13.50 -20.58 12.53
C GLN A 133 14.71 -20.42 13.46
N PRO A 134 14.97 -21.41 14.36
CA PRO A 134 16.02 -21.31 15.38
C PRO A 134 17.45 -21.31 14.81
N ASP A 135 17.64 -21.77 13.57
CA ASP A 135 18.96 -21.93 12.96
C ASP A 135 19.49 -20.66 12.26
N LEU A 136 18.75 -19.54 12.30
CA LEU A 136 19.19 -18.30 11.64
C LEU A 136 20.41 -17.69 12.35
N LYS A 137 21.38 -17.24 11.55
CA LYS A 137 22.67 -16.74 12.06
C LYS A 137 22.56 -15.49 12.94
N GLY A 138 21.49 -14.71 12.77
CA GLY A 138 21.26 -13.47 13.51
C GLY A 138 21.08 -13.67 15.02
N TRP A 139 20.63 -14.85 15.46
CA TRP A 139 20.40 -15.16 16.88
C TRP A 139 21.66 -15.20 17.72
N THR A 140 22.83 -15.38 17.08
CA THR A 140 24.15 -15.41 17.74
C THR A 140 24.54 -14.08 18.39
N ARG A 141 23.85 -12.98 18.04
CA ARG A 141 24.13 -11.66 18.60
C ARG A 141 23.50 -11.49 19.98
N SER A 142 24.34 -11.20 20.97
CA SER A 142 23.90 -10.89 22.35
C SER A 142 22.87 -9.75 22.41
N GLU A 143 22.96 -8.79 21.48
CA GLU A 143 22.08 -7.63 21.43
C GLU A 143 20.67 -7.99 21.00
N VAL A 144 20.50 -9.02 20.17
CA VAL A 144 19.19 -9.58 19.82
C VAL A 144 18.58 -10.28 21.03
N GLN A 145 19.37 -11.06 21.77
CA GLN A 145 18.91 -11.70 23.01
C GLN A 145 18.44 -10.66 24.05
N ARG A 146 19.12 -9.51 24.14
CA ARG A 146 18.66 -8.38 24.98
C ARG A 146 17.38 -7.72 24.49
N VAL A 147 17.03 -7.82 23.20
CA VAL A 147 15.73 -7.36 22.70
C VAL A 147 14.65 -8.35 23.09
N LEU A 148 14.91 -9.65 22.92
CA LEU A 148 13.98 -10.74 23.25
C LEU A 148 13.65 -10.83 24.75
N SER A 149 14.54 -10.37 25.63
CA SER A 149 14.28 -10.31 27.08
C SER A 149 13.42 -9.13 27.53
N LYS A 150 13.06 -8.22 26.62
CA LYS A 150 12.20 -7.06 26.95
C LYS A 150 10.73 -7.49 27.03
N ARG A 151 9.89 -6.56 27.50
CA ARG A 151 8.43 -6.72 27.48
C ARG A 151 7.96 -7.10 26.07
N SER A 152 7.21 -8.18 25.99
CA SER A 152 6.53 -8.67 24.80
C SER A 152 5.03 -8.40 24.91
N MET A 153 4.35 -8.30 23.77
CA MET A 153 2.90 -8.10 23.68
C MET A 153 2.41 -8.77 22.39
N THR A 154 1.36 -9.57 22.45
CA THR A 154 0.76 -10.13 21.23
C THR A 154 0.16 -9.02 20.37
N PHE A 155 -0.09 -9.31 19.09
CA PHE A 155 -0.75 -8.35 18.20
C PHE A 155 -2.11 -7.89 18.77
N GLU A 156 -2.91 -8.81 19.31
CA GLU A 156 -4.23 -8.51 19.88
C GLU A 156 -4.16 -7.62 21.11
N GLU A 157 -3.20 -7.90 21.99
CA GLU A 157 -2.95 -7.04 23.16
C GLU A 157 -2.49 -5.64 22.72
N GLY A 158 -1.66 -5.56 21.67
CA GLY A 158 -1.23 -4.28 21.10
C GLY A 158 -2.40 -3.49 20.51
N LEU A 159 -3.26 -4.15 19.73
CA LEU A 159 -4.47 -3.57 19.16
C LEU A 159 -5.44 -3.07 20.25
N ALA A 160 -5.59 -3.83 21.33
CA ALA A 160 -6.43 -3.45 22.46
C ALA A 160 -5.83 -2.30 23.31
N ALA A 161 -4.50 -2.13 23.30
CA ALA A 161 -3.80 -1.10 24.08
C ALA A 161 -3.71 0.26 23.36
N LEU A 162 -3.90 0.29 22.04
CA LEU A 162 -3.82 1.51 21.24
C LEU A 162 -5.20 2.18 21.07
N PRO A 163 -5.24 3.51 20.90
CA PRO A 163 -6.49 4.21 20.65
C PRO A 163 -7.14 3.73 19.36
N ALA A 164 -8.45 3.50 19.42
CA ALA A 164 -9.22 3.08 18.26
C ALA A 164 -9.15 4.12 17.13
N ASN A 165 -9.16 3.63 15.88
CA ASN A 165 -9.20 4.48 14.71
C ASN A 165 -10.44 5.41 14.75
N PRO A 166 -10.28 6.74 14.66
CA PRO A 166 -11.40 7.69 14.73
C PRO A 166 -12.35 7.59 13.52
N SER A 167 -11.89 7.00 12.41
CA SER A 167 -12.71 6.74 11.21
C SER A 167 -13.52 5.45 11.32
N ARG A 168 -13.32 4.63 12.37
CA ARG A 168 -14.12 3.43 12.61
C ARG A 168 -15.55 3.86 12.93
N ASN A 169 -16.46 3.60 12.00
CA ASN A 169 -17.88 3.91 12.16
C ASN A 169 -18.49 2.88 13.14
N PRO A 170 -19.14 3.28 14.26
CA PRO A 170 -19.70 2.33 15.23
C PRO A 170 -20.91 1.55 14.71
N SER A 171 -21.42 1.87 13.53
CA SER A 171 -22.55 1.17 12.90
C SER A 171 -22.04 0.08 11.96
N GLY A 172 -21.75 -1.09 12.52
CA GLY A 172 -21.53 -2.32 11.74
C GLY A 172 -22.82 -2.77 11.04
N LYS A 173 -23.10 -2.24 9.85
CA LYS A 173 -23.97 -2.85 8.85
C LYS A 173 -23.42 -2.53 7.47
N GLY A 174 -22.89 -3.58 6.82
CA GLY A 174 -22.60 -3.70 5.38
C GLY A 174 -22.16 -2.43 4.66
N SER A 175 -20.86 -2.29 4.44
CA SER A 175 -20.30 -1.30 3.51
C SER A 175 -20.99 -1.42 2.15
N GLY A 176 -21.87 -0.46 1.85
CA GLY A 176 -22.32 -0.21 0.50
C GLY A 176 -21.22 0.56 -0.22
N ASN A 177 -20.78 0.05 -1.38
CA ASN A 177 -19.82 0.68 -2.27
C ASN A 177 -20.02 2.21 -2.36
N PRO A 178 -18.99 3.05 -2.11
CA PRO A 178 -19.10 4.49 -2.33
C PRO A 178 -18.98 4.90 -3.81
N PHE A 179 -18.79 3.94 -4.72
CA PHE A 179 -18.73 4.20 -6.15
C PHE A 179 -20.08 3.90 -6.81
N GLY A 180 -20.94 4.90 -6.86
CA GLY A 180 -22.11 4.90 -7.74
C GLY A 180 -21.67 4.94 -9.19
N ILE A 181 -21.52 3.76 -9.80
CA ILE A 181 -21.43 3.64 -11.26
C ILE A 181 -22.86 3.94 -11.78
N PRO A 182 -23.09 4.95 -12.63
CA PRO A 182 -24.41 5.10 -13.24
C PRO A 182 -24.65 3.88 -14.12
N SER A 183 -25.66 3.07 -13.76
CA SER A 183 -26.10 1.94 -14.57
C SER A 183 -26.43 2.43 -15.97
N ILE A 184 -25.53 2.16 -16.91
CA ILE A 184 -25.82 2.25 -18.34
C ILE A 184 -26.86 1.15 -18.60
N ILE A 185 -28.12 1.56 -18.77
CA ILE A 185 -29.18 0.66 -19.21
C ILE A 185 -28.85 0.27 -20.66
N LEU A 186 -28.30 -0.92 -20.84
CA LEU A 186 -28.30 -1.61 -22.13
C LEU A 186 -29.75 -2.06 -22.41
N PRO A 187 -30.39 -1.64 -23.52
CA PRO A 187 -31.68 -2.19 -23.89
C PRO A 187 -31.50 -3.60 -24.48
N ASP A 188 -32.18 -4.58 -23.88
CA ASP A 188 -32.27 -5.96 -24.39
C ASP A 188 -33.00 -5.96 -25.76
N PRO A 189 -32.57 -6.79 -26.73
CA PRO A 189 -33.17 -6.81 -28.05
C PRO A 189 -34.41 -7.72 -28.06
N ALA A 190 -35.40 -7.31 -28.86
CA ALA A 190 -36.55 -8.07 -29.32
C ALA A 190 -37.78 -8.15 -28.39
N SER A 191 -38.69 -7.19 -28.57
CA SER A 191 -40.10 -7.51 -28.86
C SER A 191 -40.83 -6.25 -29.36
N ASN A 192 -41.23 -6.28 -30.63
CA ASN A 192 -42.24 -5.43 -31.25
C ASN A 192 -43.33 -6.40 -31.78
N PRO A 193 -44.57 -6.01 -32.13
CA PRO A 193 -45.07 -4.64 -32.30
C PRO A 193 -46.50 -4.38 -31.79
N SER A 194 -46.90 -3.10 -31.77
CA SER A 194 -48.19 -2.55 -32.27
C SER A 194 -48.80 -1.52 -31.32
N GLY A 195 -48.91 -0.27 -31.78
CA GLY A 195 -49.68 0.78 -31.10
C GLY A 195 -49.40 2.17 -31.67
N ARG A 196 -50.22 2.60 -32.63
CA ARG A 196 -50.23 3.91 -33.30
C ARG A 196 -50.26 5.09 -32.33
N GLY A 197 -49.58 6.20 -32.67
CA GLY A 197 -49.85 7.50 -32.07
C GLY A 197 -48.81 8.57 -32.37
N SER A 198 -49.05 9.33 -33.44
CA SER A 198 -48.34 10.53 -33.91
C SER A 198 -48.05 11.56 -32.81
N VAL A 199 -46.84 12.15 -32.76
CA VAL A 199 -46.54 13.57 -33.09
C VAL A 199 -45.04 13.89 -32.92
N ASN A 200 -44.47 14.61 -33.89
CA ASN A 200 -43.19 15.32 -33.83
C ASN A 200 -43.50 16.83 -33.88
N PRO A 201 -42.68 17.73 -33.32
CA PRO A 201 -41.70 18.37 -34.20
C PRO A 201 -40.35 18.80 -33.56
N SER A 202 -39.32 18.72 -34.42
CA SER A 202 -38.18 19.63 -34.61
C SER A 202 -37.28 20.03 -33.43
N VAL A 203 -36.06 19.49 -33.42
CA VAL A 203 -34.83 20.27 -33.17
C VAL A 203 -33.70 19.79 -34.09
N THR A 204 -33.05 20.76 -34.71
CA THR A 204 -31.95 20.76 -35.70
C THR A 204 -30.69 19.98 -35.28
N PRO A 205 -29.97 19.27 -36.17
CA PRO A 205 -28.67 18.68 -35.84
C PRO A 205 -27.50 19.65 -36.04
N ALA A 206 -26.49 19.55 -35.15
CA ALA A 206 -25.22 20.27 -35.19
C ALA A 206 -24.26 19.70 -36.27
N PRO A 207 -23.29 20.48 -36.79
CA PRO A 207 -22.45 20.08 -37.92
C PRO A 207 -21.29 19.13 -37.56
N THR A 208 -20.99 18.22 -38.48
CA THR A 208 -19.89 17.25 -38.51
C THR A 208 -18.50 17.90 -38.66
N PRO A 209 -17.44 17.44 -37.97
CA PRO A 209 -16.07 17.87 -38.25
C PRO A 209 -15.44 17.16 -39.46
N THR A 210 -14.69 17.93 -40.26
CA THR A 210 -13.95 17.56 -41.48
C THR A 210 -12.71 16.68 -41.18
N PRO A 211 -12.34 15.71 -42.04
CA PRO A 211 -11.09 14.95 -41.88
C PRO A 211 -9.86 15.74 -42.35
N SER A 212 -8.76 15.61 -41.60
CA SER A 212 -7.43 16.17 -41.90
C SER A 212 -6.60 15.19 -42.76
N PRO A 213 -5.82 15.65 -43.77
CA PRO A 213 -5.03 14.77 -44.62
C PRO A 213 -3.68 14.36 -43.99
N SER A 214 -3.25 13.14 -44.31
CA SER A 214 -1.98 12.50 -43.93
C SER A 214 -0.73 13.16 -44.54
N PRO A 215 0.42 13.18 -43.85
CA PRO A 215 1.70 13.46 -44.50
C PRO A 215 2.37 12.19 -45.03
N SER A 216 2.85 12.29 -46.27
CA SER A 216 3.62 11.32 -47.04
C SER A 216 5.11 11.34 -46.66
N SER A 217 5.72 10.15 -46.69
CA SER A 217 7.15 9.91 -46.44
C SER A 217 7.97 9.93 -47.74
N SER A 218 9.15 10.56 -47.72
CA SER A 218 10.41 10.19 -48.44
C SER A 218 11.42 11.34 -48.26
N ALA A 219 12.56 11.17 -47.59
CA ALA A 219 13.79 10.42 -47.90
C ALA A 219 14.79 11.18 -48.80
N GLY A 220 16.02 11.33 -48.29
CA GLY A 220 17.25 11.60 -49.08
C GLY A 220 18.16 12.69 -48.48
N THR A 221 19.23 12.32 -47.75
CA THR A 221 20.69 12.42 -48.12
C THR A 221 21.17 13.83 -48.53
N SER A 222 22.28 14.39 -48.06
CA SER A 222 23.60 13.85 -47.68
C SER A 222 24.51 14.97 -47.10
N SER A 223 25.49 14.56 -46.29
CA SER A 223 26.89 15.05 -46.14
C SER A 223 27.23 16.55 -46.07
N ASP A 224 28.01 16.96 -45.05
CA ASP A 224 29.48 17.17 -45.13
C ASP A 224 30.04 18.21 -44.11
N GLN A 225 31.16 17.82 -43.50
CA GLN A 225 32.31 18.54 -42.89
C GLN A 225 32.27 19.94 -42.25
N GLY A 226 33.08 20.08 -41.17
CA GLY A 226 33.83 21.29 -40.80
C GLY A 226 33.81 21.60 -39.28
N LEU A 227 34.89 21.33 -38.53
CA LEU A 227 35.89 22.30 -37.99
C LEU A 227 35.28 23.30 -36.97
N GLU A 228 35.68 23.44 -35.70
CA GLU A 228 37.00 23.83 -35.18
C GLU A 228 37.13 23.66 -33.65
N LYS A 229 38.39 23.57 -33.20
CA LYS A 229 38.87 23.73 -31.81
C LYS A 229 38.83 25.19 -31.34
N ARG A 230 38.67 25.41 -30.02
CA ARG A 230 39.36 26.43 -29.15
C ARG A 230 38.88 26.21 -27.71
N VAL A 231 39.69 25.68 -26.78
CA VAL A 231 40.68 26.35 -25.92
C VAL A 231 40.16 27.62 -25.23
N GLY A 232 40.09 27.53 -23.90
CA GLY A 232 39.76 28.56 -22.92
C GLY A 232 39.55 27.89 -21.57
#